data_AF-A0A7W1HLS1-F1
#
_entry.id   AF-A0A7W1HLS1-F1
#
_cell.length_a   1.000
_cell.length_b   1.000
_cell.length_c   1.000
_cell.angle_alpha   90.00
_cell.angle_beta   90.00
_cell.angle_gamma   90.00
#
_symmetry.space_group_name_H-M   'P 1'
#
loop_
_entity.id
_entity.type
_entity.pdbx_description
1 polymer ?
#
loop_
_entity_poly.entity_id
_entity_poly.type
_entity_poly.pdbx_seq_one_letter_code
_entity_poly.pdbx_strand_id
1 'polypeptide(L)' 'MHNQDGSLIAENDNWQDDPIQAASIEAAGLAPLHPDESAIQATVPPGAYTAIVQGINGSTGVALVEVYNLK' A
#
# COMPACT_ATOMS: atom_id res chain seq x y z
N MET A 1 4.72 -1.30 -4.63
CA MET A 1 5.60 -0.13 -4.43
C MET A 1 7.00 -0.48 -4.90
N HIS A 2 7.55 0.32 -5.82
CA HIS A 2 8.91 0.14 -6.34
C HIS A 2 9.82 1.29 -5.90
N ASN A 3 11.10 0.98 -5.72
CA ASN A 3 12.16 1.98 -5.51
C ASN A 3 12.55 2.68 -6.82
N GLN A 4 13.50 3.61 -6.75
CA GLN A 4 14.00 4.36 -7.90
C GLN A 4 14.61 3.47 -9.00
N ASP A 5 15.15 2.30 -8.64
CA ASP A 5 15.73 1.34 -9.58
C ASP A 5 14.68 0.39 -10.18
N GLY A 6 13.40 0.55 -9.81
CA GLY A 6 12.31 -0.32 -10.25
C GLY A 6 12.22 -1.63 -9.48
N SER A 7 12.98 -1.81 -8.39
CA SER A 7 12.91 -2.99 -7.52
C SER A 7 11.66 -2.95 -6.66
N LEU A 8 10.96 -4.08 -6.54
CA LEU A 8 9.80 -4.22 -5.68
C LEU A 8 10.22 -4.11 -4.21
N ILE A 9 9.56 -3.24 -3.46
CA ILE A 9 9.73 -3.10 -2.00
C ILE A 9 8.59 -3.79 -1.26
N ALA A 10 7.37 -3.59 -1.73
CA ALA A 10 6.17 -4.11 -1.08
C ALA A 10 5.02 -4.20 -2.08
N GLU A 11 4.16 -5.19 -1.90
CA GLU A 11 2.88 -5.36 -2.57
C GLU A 11 1.85 -5.80 -1.54
N ASN A 12 0.59 -5.47 -1.76
CA ASN A 12 -0.50 -5.87 -0.88
C ASN A 12 -1.77 -5.92 -1.73
N ASP A 13 -2.58 -6.95 -1.51
CA ASP A 13 -3.91 -7.12 -2.12
C ASP A 13 -4.97 -6.84 -1.05
N ASN A 14 -4.87 -7.53 0.11
CA ASN A 14 -5.71 -7.31 1.28
C ASN A 14 -4.87 -6.79 2.46
N TRP A 15 -5.23 -5.62 2.99
CA TRP A 15 -4.43 -4.93 4.00
C TRP A 15 -4.31 -5.68 5.33
N GLN A 16 -5.22 -6.62 5.61
CA GLN A 16 -5.25 -7.41 6.84
C GLN A 16 -4.41 -8.69 6.78
N ASP A 17 -3.85 -9.06 5.61
CA ASP A 17 -3.07 -10.29 5.45
C ASP A 17 -1.77 -10.29 6.27
N ASP A 18 -1.19 -9.11 6.51
CA ASP A 18 -0.11 -8.91 7.49
C ASP A 18 -0.67 -8.25 8.76
N PRO A 19 -0.84 -9.01 9.87
CA PRO A 19 -1.43 -8.48 11.09
C PRO A 19 -0.57 -7.40 11.77
N ILE A 20 0.75 -7.37 11.54
CA ILE A 20 1.64 -6.35 12.13
C ILE A 20 1.47 -5.03 11.36
N GLN A 21 1.41 -5.11 10.03
CA GLN A 21 1.15 -3.95 9.19
C GLN A 21 -0.27 -3.42 9.42
N ALA A 22 -1.27 -4.30 9.47
CA ALA A 22 -2.66 -3.94 9.75
C ALA A 22 -2.78 -3.16 11.07
N ALA A 23 -2.19 -3.66 12.16
CA ALA A 23 -2.18 -2.96 13.44
C ALA A 23 -1.51 -1.57 13.37
N SER A 24 -0.48 -1.41 12.54
CA SER A 24 0.20 -0.12 12.35
C SER A 24 -0.66 0.88 11.57
N ILE A 25 -1.35 0.40 10.53
CA ILE A 25 -2.27 1.20 9.71
C ILE A 25 -3.50 1.63 10.54
N GLU A 26 -4.03 0.72 11.37
CA GLU A 26 -5.11 1.02 12.32
C GLU A 26 -4.66 2.08 13.34
N ALA A 27 -3.46 1.92 13.91
CA ALA A 27 -2.91 2.89 14.86
C ALA A 27 -2.71 4.28 14.23
N ALA A 28 -2.45 4.35 12.92
CA ALA A 28 -2.38 5.61 12.17
C ALA A 28 -3.75 6.22 11.87
N GLY A 29 -4.86 5.50 12.12
CA GLY A 29 -6.21 5.94 11.78
C GLY A 29 -6.51 5.93 10.28
N LEU A 30 -5.75 5.14 9.51
CA LEU A 30 -5.82 5.06 8.04
C LEU A 30 -6.27 3.68 7.56
N ALA A 31 -6.89 2.89 8.43
CA ALA A 31 -7.41 1.58 8.07
C ALA A 31 -8.46 1.70 6.94
N PRO A 32 -8.27 0.99 5.81
CA PRO A 32 -9.32 0.83 4.82
C PRO A 32 -10.59 0.22 5.44
N LEU A 33 -11.75 0.50 4.84
CA LEU A 33 -13.04 0.07 5.37
C LEU A 33 -13.34 -1.38 5.01
N HIS A 34 -12.90 -1.82 3.82
CA HIS A 34 -13.12 -3.16 3.33
C HIS A 34 -11.85 -4.02 3.49
N PRO A 35 -11.99 -5.29 3.90
CA PRO A 35 -10.85 -6.20 4.02
C PRO A 35 -10.07 -6.40 2.72
N ASP A 36 -10.78 -6.36 1.57
CA ASP A 36 -10.22 -6.58 0.23
C ASP A 36 -9.54 -5.32 -0.36
N GLU A 37 -9.39 -4.26 0.44
CA GLU A 37 -8.64 -3.07 0.03
C GLU A 37 -7.15 -3.25 0.29
N SER A 38 -6.33 -2.70 -0.60
CA SER A 38 -4.89 -2.76 -0.46
C SER A 38 -4.35 -1.58 0.34
N ALA A 39 -3.43 -1.83 1.26
CA ALA A 39 -2.69 -0.77 1.93
C ALA A 39 -1.25 -1.22 2.23
N ILE A 40 -0.32 -0.27 2.15
CA ILE A 40 1.10 -0.52 2.41
C ILE A 40 1.59 0.59 3.35
N GLN A 41 2.13 0.19 4.50
CA GLN A 41 2.93 1.06 5.34
C GLN A 41 4.39 0.59 5.30
N ALA A 42 5.30 1.50 4.95
CA ALA A 42 6.72 1.20 4.85
C ALA A 42 7.57 2.38 5.31
N THR A 43 8.64 2.08 6.05
CA THR A 43 9.71 3.03 6.35
C THR A 43 10.77 2.92 5.27
N VAL A 44 10.97 3.98 4.50
CA VAL A 44 11.90 3.99 3.36
C VAL A 44 12.93 5.11 3.48
N PRO A 45 14.17 4.92 2.98
CA PRO A 45 15.12 6.01 2.86
C PRO A 45 14.59 7.13 1.95
N PRO A 46 15.09 8.37 2.05
CA PRO A 46 14.75 9.43 1.11
C PRO A 46 15.06 9.02 -0.33
N GLY A 47 14.10 9.21 -1.24
CA GLY A 47 14.23 8.81 -2.64
C GLY A 47 12.91 8.88 -3.39
N ALA A 48 12.95 8.56 -4.68
CA ALA A 48 11.75 8.43 -5.51
C ALA A 48 11.15 7.03 -5.39
N TYR A 49 9.83 6.96 -5.27
CA TYR A 49 9.07 5.71 -5.18
C TYR A 49 7.86 5.77 -6.08
N THR A 50 7.49 4.62 -6.65
CA THR A 50 6.30 4.49 -7.50
C THR A 50 5.33 3.50 -6.89
N ALA A 51 4.09 3.95 -6.66
CA ALA A 51 2.95 3.07 -6.41
C ALA A 51 2.31 2.70 -7.74
N ILE A 52 2.00 1.41 -7.93
CA ILE A 52 1.31 0.90 -9.10
C ILE A 52 0.03 0.27 -8.60
N VAL A 53 -1.11 0.65 -9.17
CA VAL A 53 -2.41 0.02 -8.92
C VAL A 53 -2.78 -0.81 -10.13
N GLN A 54 -3.18 -2.06 -9.87
CA GLN A 54 -3.57 -3.01 -10.90
C GLN A 54 -4.77 -3.81 -10.40
N GLY A 55 -5.76 -4.05 -11.26
CA GLY A 55 -6.85 -4.95 -10.93
C GLY A 55 -6.39 -6.41 -10.95
N ILE A 56 -6.92 -7.21 -10.02
CA ILE A 56 -6.67 -8.66 -9.95
C ILE A 56 -6.94 -9.30 -11.32
N ASN A 57 -6.04 -10.20 -11.73
CA ASN A 57 -6.08 -10.91 -13.03
C ASN A 57 -6.13 -9.96 -14.25
N GLY A 58 -5.61 -8.73 -14.14
CA GLY A 58 -5.60 -7.76 -15.23
C GLY A 58 -6.95 -7.10 -15.48
N SER A 59 -7.86 -7.15 -14.51
CA SER A 59 -9.13 -6.42 -14.58
C SER A 59 -8.89 -4.90 -14.59
N THR A 60 -9.89 -4.15 -15.08
CA THR A 60 -9.85 -2.69 -15.16
C THR A 60 -10.98 -2.09 -14.34
N GLY A 61 -10.78 -0.87 -13.87
CA GLY A 61 -11.73 -0.15 -13.03
C GLY A 61 -11.22 1.24 -12.69
N VAL A 62 -11.95 1.92 -11.81
CA VAL A 62 -11.53 3.20 -11.22
C VAL A 62 -10.94 2.90 -9.85
N ALA A 63 -9.77 3.48 -9.56
CA ALA A 63 -9.14 3.40 -8.26
C ALA A 63 -8.88 4.81 -7.72
N LEU A 64 -9.01 4.96 -6.40
CA LEU A 64 -8.52 6.11 -5.66
C LEU A 64 -7.19 5.71 -5.00
N VAL A 65 -6.21 6.59 -5.06
CA VAL A 65 -4.91 6.38 -4.41
C VAL A 65 -4.61 7.58 -3.53
N GLU A 66 -4.24 7.30 -2.30
CA GLU A 66 -3.84 8.29 -1.31
C GLU A 66 -2.45 7.95 -0.78
N VAL A 67 -1.65 8.98 -0.51
CA VAL A 67 -0.29 8.82 0.01
C VAL A 67 -0.14 9.73 1.22
N TYR A 68 0.22 9.11 2.35
CA TYR A 68 0.38 9.78 3.63
C TYR A 68 1.84 9.70 4.08
N ASN A 69 2.35 10.81 4.59
CA ASN A 69 3.65 10.84 5.26
C ASN A 69 3.42 10.82 6.78
N LEU A 70 3.67 9.66 7.39
CA LEU A 70 3.49 9.44 8.82
C LEU A 70 4.77 9.85 9.57
N LYS A 71 4.61 10.57 10.69
CA LYS A 71 5.72 11.02 11.54
C LYS A 71 5.88 10.15 12.77
#